data_AF-A0A0D8HPR9-F1
#
_entry.id   AF-A0A0D8HPR9-F1
#
_cell.length_a   1.000
_cell.length_b   1.000
_cell.length_c   1.000
_cell.angle_alpha   90.00
_cell.angle_beta   90.00
_cell.angle_gamma   90.00
#
_symmetry.space_group_name_H-M   'P 1'
#
loop_
_entity.id
_entity.type
_entity.pdbx_description
1 polymer ?
#
loop_
_entity_poly.entity_id
_entity_poly.type
_entity_poly.pdbx_seq_one_letter_code
_entity_poly.pdbx_strand_id
1 'polypeptide(L)' 'MALLRRRLTDAEVREIAIGTALAELIDDSSDQVIRGDEISAQISDVTSQSASDQDIARVAAVLAAAGWPLADLDAGR' A
#
# COMPACT_ATOMS: atom_id res chain seq x y z
N MET A 1 -13.50 -17.80 9.73
CA MET A 1 -13.35 -16.36 9.47
C MET A 1 -13.41 -16.16 7.97
N ALA A 2 -14.54 -15.66 7.48
CA ALA A 2 -14.84 -15.63 6.06
C ALA A 2 -13.96 -14.58 5.36
N LEU A 3 -13.10 -15.01 4.44
CA LEU A 3 -12.46 -14.15 3.45
C LEU A 3 -13.57 -13.63 2.54
N LEU A 4 -14.19 -12.52 2.95
CA LEU A 4 -15.11 -11.81 2.10
C LEU A 4 -14.25 -11.21 0.97
N ARG A 5 -14.52 -11.64 -0.28
CA ARG A 5 -14.15 -10.86 -1.47
C ARG A 5 -14.90 -9.52 -1.38
N ARG A 6 -14.40 -8.60 -0.57
CA ARG A 6 -14.94 -7.25 -0.42
C ARG A 6 -13.81 -6.30 -0.75
N ARG A 7 -14.14 -5.29 -1.56
CA ARG A 7 -13.27 -4.13 -1.72
C ARG A 7 -12.85 -3.64 -0.33
N LEU A 8 -11.58 -3.29 -0.19
CA LEU A 8 -11.08 -2.69 1.05
C LEU A 8 -11.94 -1.47 1.40
N THR A 9 -12.38 -1.43 2.65
CA THR A 9 -12.99 -0.25 3.26
C THR A 9 -11.91 0.83 3.48
N ASP A 10 -12.32 2.09 3.63
CA ASP A 10 -11.36 3.17 3.87
C ASP A 10 -10.53 2.98 5.14
N ALA A 11 -11.08 2.27 6.14
CA ALA A 11 -10.34 1.91 7.34
C ALA A 11 -9.23 0.91 7.04
N GLU A 12 -9.53 -0.16 6.29
CA GLU A 12 -8.54 -1.17 5.89
C GLU A 12 -7.46 -0.58 4.98
N VAL A 13 -7.83 0.33 4.06
CA VAL A 13 -6.87 1.07 3.23
C VAL A 13 -5.88 1.84 4.12
N ARG A 14 -6.37 2.52 5.17
CA ARG A 14 -5.49 3.24 6.11
C ARG A 14 -4.62 2.30 6.92
N GLU A 15 -5.16 1.19 7.41
CA GLU A 15 -4.35 0.21 8.15
C GLU A 15 -3.24 -0.39 7.28
N ILE A 16 -3.54 -0.73 6.03
CA ILE A 16 -2.54 -1.23 5.08
C ILE A 16 -1.49 -0.16 4.77
N ALA A 17 -1.91 1.09 4.55
CA ALA A 17 -0.98 2.20 4.35
C ALA A 17 -0.04 2.37 5.55
N ILE A 18 -0.57 2.37 6.77
CA ILE A 18 0.23 2.48 8.00
C ILE A 18 1.16 1.27 8.15
N GLY A 19 0.68 0.06 7.86
CA GLY A 19 1.48 -1.16 7.92
C GLY A 19 2.63 -1.16 6.91
N THR A 20 2.36 -0.72 5.68
CA THR A 20 3.38 -0.57 4.62
C THR A 20 4.43 0.45 5.03
N ALA A 21 4.00 1.65 5.44
CA ALA A 21 4.87 2.69 5.96
C ALA A 21 5.72 2.21 7.14
N LEU A 22 5.11 1.50 8.08
CA LEU A 22 5.85 0.98 9.23
C LEU A 22 6.89 -0.04 8.77
N ALA A 23 6.52 -0.99 7.91
CA ALA A 23 7.45 -1.99 7.36
C ALA A 23 8.69 -1.35 6.73
N GLU A 24 8.50 -0.28 5.95
CA GLU A 24 9.61 0.49 5.37
C GLU A 24 10.47 1.22 6.42
N LEU A 25 9.88 1.68 7.53
CA LEU A 25 10.63 2.33 8.61
C LEU A 25 11.48 1.36 9.44
N ILE A 26 11.04 0.10 9.58
CA ILE A 26 11.80 -0.93 10.31
C ILE A 26 12.82 -1.64 9.43
N ASP A 27 12.68 -1.57 8.11
CA ASP A 27 13.67 -2.09 7.17
C ASP A 27 14.83 -1.11 7.00
N ASP A 28 15.96 -1.40 7.65
CA ASP A 28 17.18 -0.57 7.61
C ASP A 28 17.81 -0.50 6.21
N SER A 29 17.41 -1.41 5.30
CA SER A 29 17.86 -1.46 3.90
C SER A 29 16.92 -0.75 2.93
N SER A 30 15.78 -0.25 3.39
CA SER A 30 14.84 0.47 2.56
C SER A 30 15.26 1.93 2.40
N ASP A 31 15.06 2.46 1.20
CA ASP A 31 15.23 3.88 0.89
C ASP A 31 14.10 4.76 1.50
N GLN A 32 13.19 4.17 2.30
CA GLN A 32 11.98 4.82 2.83
C GLN A 32 11.06 5.35 1.72
N VAL A 33 11.05 4.69 0.56
CA VAL A 33 10.25 5.08 -0.60
C VAL A 33 9.36 3.92 -1.00
N ILE A 34 8.04 4.14 -0.96
CA ILE A 34 7.06 3.10 -1.25
C ILE A 34 6.69 3.10 -2.73
N ARG A 35 6.79 1.94 -3.40
CA ARG A 35 6.37 1.74 -4.80
C ARG A 35 5.01 1.06 -4.90
N GLY A 36 4.41 1.16 -6.09
CA GLY A 36 3.13 0.50 -6.38
C GLY A 36 3.18 -1.03 -6.27
N ASP A 37 4.30 -1.66 -6.63
CA ASP A 37 4.49 -3.09 -6.50
C ASP A 37 4.62 -3.56 -5.04
N GLU A 38 5.26 -2.76 -4.18
CA GLU A 38 5.35 -3.00 -2.74
C GLU A 38 3.98 -2.91 -2.08
N ILE A 39 3.19 -1.89 -2.44
CA ILE A 39 1.79 -1.78 -2.00
C ILE A 39 0.98 -3.01 -2.42
N SER A 40 1.14 -3.46 -3.67
CA SER A 40 0.45 -4.64 -4.19
C SER A 40 0.86 -5.91 -3.46
N ALA A 41 2.16 -6.09 -3.19
CA ALA A 41 2.69 -7.21 -2.42
C ALA A 41 2.15 -7.19 -0.98
N GLN A 42 2.17 -6.03 -0.33
CA GLN A 42 1.69 -5.87 1.05
C GLN A 42 0.19 -6.13 1.17
N ILE A 43 -0.63 -5.63 0.23
CA ILE A 43 -2.06 -5.94 0.17
C ILE A 43 -2.25 -7.45 -0.02
N SER A 44 -1.47 -8.08 -0.90
CA SER A 44 -1.58 -9.51 -1.16
C SER A 44 -1.18 -10.37 0.03
N ASP A 45 -0.16 -9.94 0.78
CA ASP A 45 0.27 -10.59 2.01
C ASP A 45 -0.81 -10.50 3.11
N VAL A 46 -1.33 -9.30 3.36
CA VAL A 46 -2.32 -9.04 4.42
C VAL A 46 -3.69 -9.66 4.09
N THR A 47 -4.13 -9.61 2.83
CA THR A 47 -5.48 -10.04 2.42
C THR A 47 -5.52 -11.43 1.82
N SER A 48 -4.35 -12.04 1.56
CA SER A 48 -4.20 -13.28 0.76
C SER A 48 -4.90 -13.22 -0.61
N GLN A 49 -5.05 -12.02 -1.17
CA GLN A 49 -5.76 -11.75 -2.42
C GLN A 49 -4.97 -10.78 -3.30
N SER A 50 -5.04 -10.96 -4.62
CA SER A 50 -4.36 -10.04 -5.54
C SER A 50 -4.91 -8.63 -5.38
N ALA A 51 -4.03 -7.67 -5.14
CA ALA A 51 -4.37 -6.26 -5.10
C ALA A 51 -4.97 -5.81 -6.44
N SER A 52 -6.07 -5.07 -6.41
CA SER A 52 -6.60 -4.41 -7.62
C SER A 52 -5.95 -3.03 -7.78
N ASP A 53 -5.85 -2.52 -8.99
CA ASP A 53 -5.31 -1.17 -9.27
C ASP A 53 -6.01 -0.07 -8.45
N GLN A 54 -7.32 -0.22 -8.22
CA GLN A 54 -8.09 0.69 -7.37
C GLN A 54 -7.66 0.65 -5.90
N ASP A 55 -7.26 -0.51 -5.39
CA ASP A 55 -6.80 -0.65 -4.01
C ASP A 55 -5.42 -0.04 -3.84
N ILE A 56 -4.53 -0.29 -4.81
CA ILE A 56 -3.18 0.30 -4.87
C ILE A 56 -3.27 1.83 -4.89
N ALA A 57 -4.10 2.39 -5.79
CA ALA A 57 -4.27 3.83 -5.89
C ALA A 57 -4.83 4.47 -4.60
N ARG A 58 -5.70 3.77 -3.87
CA ARG A 58 -6.25 4.25 -2.60
C ARG A 58 -5.23 4.24 -1.48
N VAL A 59 -4.45 3.16 -1.34
CA VAL A 59 -3.37 3.06 -0.35
C VAL A 59 -2.29 4.11 -0.65
N ALA A 60 -1.91 4.24 -1.92
CA ALA A 60 -0.98 5.27 -2.38
C ALA A 60 -1.49 6.68 -2.05
N ALA A 61 -2.77 6.99 -2.29
CA ALA A 61 -3.33 8.30 -1.94
C ALA A 61 -3.25 8.60 -0.43
N VAL A 62 -3.47 7.59 0.43
CA VAL A 62 -3.34 7.75 1.88
C VAL A 62 -1.88 7.97 2.29
N LEU A 63 -0.95 7.21 1.70
CA LEU A 63 0.49 7.38 1.93
C LEU A 63 0.96 8.77 1.49
N ALA A 64 0.57 9.22 0.31
CA ALA A 64 0.87 10.56 -0.19
C ALA A 64 0.30 11.65 0.73
N ALA A 65 -0.95 11.50 1.20
CA ALA A 65 -1.56 12.42 2.14
C ALA A 65 -0.85 12.43 3.51
N ALA A 66 -0.22 11.32 3.90
CA ALA A 66 0.61 11.20 5.08
C ALA A 66 2.05 11.70 4.89
N GLY A 67 2.43 12.13 3.67
CA GLY A 67 3.76 12.67 3.36
C GLY A 67 4.80 11.61 2.99
N TRP A 68 4.38 10.37 2.73
CA TRP A 68 5.29 9.32 2.28
C TRP A 68 5.71 9.53 0.82
N PRO A 69 7.02 9.48 0.51
CA PRO A 69 7.49 9.56 -0.86
C PRO A 69 7.09 8.29 -1.60
N LEU A 70 6.36 8.47 -2.70
CA LEU A 70 5.95 7.38 -3.58
C LEU A 70 6.88 7.36 -4.80
N ALA A 71 7.65 6.28 -4.96
CA ALA A 71 8.36 6.07 -6.20
C ALA A 71 7.39 5.58 -7.26
N ASP A 72 7.47 6.21 -8.43
CA ASP A 72 6.82 5.72 -9.64
C ASP A 72 5.28 5.73 -9.65
N LEU A 73 4.68 6.88 -9.32
CA LEU A 73 3.39 7.25 -9.92
C LEU A 73 3.56 8.24 -11.09
N ASP A 74 4.82 8.58 -11.44
CA ASP A 74 5.20 9.61 -12.40
C ASP A 74 6.27 9.15 -13.41
N ALA A 75 6.29 7.88 -13.85
CA ALA A 75 7.03 7.49 -15.07
C ALA A 75 6.21 7.79 -16.34
N GLY A 76 5.73 9.03 -16.47
CA GLY A 76 4.79 9.42 -17.51
C GLY A 76 4.85 10.90 -17.91
N ARG A 77 6.05 11.49 -18.04
CA ARG A 77 6.24 12.69 -18.89
C ARG A 77 7.64 12.76 -19.49
#